data_AF-A0A8H5NGW3-F1
#
_entry.id   AF-A0A8H5NGW3-F1
#
_cell.length_a   1.000
_cell.length_b   1.000
_cell.length_c   1.000
_cell.angle_alpha   90.00
_cell.angle_beta   90.00
_cell.angle_gamma   90.00
#
_symmetry.space_group_name_H-M   'P 1'
#
loop_
_entity.id
_entity.type
_entity.pdbx_description
1 polymer ?
#
loop_
_entity_poly.entity_id
_entity_poly.type
_entity_poly.pdbx_seq_one_letter_code
_entity_poly.pdbx_strand_id
1 'polypeptide(L)'
;MMASYGSAAVDVEYTLPYSFPHEEERCENPDQRRDQIASVRSAFHDAKASMSRQSIAEIYEYLVQGEWIHDTKLASGHPAYSRFMGKGKYTKSLYYPQFFVIQAMFVPDPKGRGILESVYNLYAEVSKHWGMQATPSVPFFPRLDDSEEELRLLLGNHRMLSEARRYTAPVHPSPAGVSPMAQDSIIAATPGPSTSSSGLLHITNPPSGISPHLNDINTKFLAYDQRVADLERMIQEKEQELKDKDLEVEFGYKRRYELAMEKLLEAQRERCDAQHQYRESQMLLTKYEEKIKQLQRQLLRSQSICNQALAAGSQAQNLLNLGQQQSEIALSLINEPIEEFNAAAEGFTADDGQRDNKRARET
;
A
#
# COMPACT_ATOMS: atom_id res chain seq x y z
N MET A 1 17.34 6.81 -40.20
CA MET A 1 17.44 6.94 -38.73
C MET A 1 16.08 6.58 -38.16
N MET A 2 15.91 5.34 -37.68
CA MET A 2 14.65 4.88 -37.10
C MET A 2 14.57 5.35 -35.64
N ALA A 3 13.52 6.09 -35.32
CA ALA A 3 13.19 6.46 -33.96
C ALA A 3 12.69 5.21 -33.22
N SER A 4 13.46 4.78 -32.22
CA SER A 4 13.06 3.79 -31.24
C SER A 4 11.97 4.41 -30.37
N TYR A 5 10.74 3.91 -30.49
CA TYR A 5 9.67 4.19 -29.54
C TYR A 5 10.03 3.49 -28.22
N GLY A 6 10.60 4.26 -27.30
CA GLY A 6 10.73 3.85 -25.91
C GLY A 6 9.34 3.70 -25.31
N SER A 7 8.91 2.45 -25.14
CA SER A 7 7.75 2.09 -24.33
C SER A 7 8.03 2.55 -22.89
N ALA A 8 7.44 3.68 -22.50
CA ALA A 8 7.39 4.10 -21.11
C ALA A 8 6.56 3.06 -20.34
N ALA A 9 7.26 2.09 -19.75
CA ALA A 9 6.69 1.16 -18.79
C ALA A 9 6.16 1.98 -17.62
N VAL A 10 4.83 2.09 -17.54
CA VAL A 10 4.11 2.65 -16.40
C VAL A 10 4.68 2.02 -15.13
N ASP A 11 5.31 2.85 -14.28
CA ASP A 11 5.75 2.42 -12.95
C ASP A 11 4.49 2.07 -12.15
N VAL A 12 4.17 0.77 -12.08
CA VAL A 12 3.14 0.25 -11.18
C VAL A 12 3.64 0.52 -9.77
N GLU A 13 3.08 1.56 -9.14
CA GLU A 13 3.45 1.96 -7.80
C GLU A 13 2.87 0.94 -6.80
N TYR A 14 3.68 -0.04 -6.41
CA TYR A 14 3.33 -0.98 -5.34
C TYR A 14 3.30 -0.22 -4.00
N THR A 15 2.12 0.25 -3.61
CA THR A 15 1.85 0.95 -2.35
C THR A 15 0.91 0.11 -1.51
N LEU A 16 1.37 -0.31 -0.32
CA LEU A 16 0.56 -1.10 0.61
C LEU A 16 -0.67 -0.29 1.09
N PRO A 17 -1.81 -0.96 1.31
CA PRO A 17 -3.04 -0.29 1.74
C PRO A 17 -2.88 0.32 3.13
N TYR A 18 -3.68 1.35 3.43
CA TYR A 18 -3.66 2.04 4.73
C TYR A 18 -4.17 1.15 5.87
N SER A 19 -5.14 0.29 5.59
CA SER A 19 -5.67 -0.74 6.49
C SER A 19 -5.67 -2.10 5.77
N PHE A 20 -5.55 -3.17 6.55
CA PHE A 20 -5.57 -4.54 6.04
C PHE A 20 -6.89 -5.25 6.38
N PRO A 21 -7.31 -6.24 5.57
CA PRO A 21 -8.52 -7.01 5.86
C PRO A 21 -8.45 -7.71 7.22
N HIS A 22 -9.51 -7.56 8.02
CA HIS A 22 -9.68 -8.23 9.33
C HIS A 22 -8.54 -7.96 10.34
N GLU A 23 -7.82 -6.84 10.21
CA GLU A 23 -6.65 -6.57 11.06
C GLU A 23 -7.01 -6.45 12.56
N GLU A 24 -8.21 -5.95 12.89
CA GLU A 24 -8.71 -5.81 14.26
C GLU A 24 -9.11 -7.16 14.89
N GLU A 25 -9.60 -8.10 14.08
CA GLU A 25 -9.95 -9.46 14.52
C GLU A 25 -8.71 -10.34 14.69
N ARG A 26 -7.62 -10.02 13.99
CA ARG A 26 -6.37 -10.79 13.97
C ARG A 26 -5.35 -10.35 15.01
N CYS A 27 -5.41 -9.08 15.41
CA CYS A 27 -4.60 -8.54 16.49
C CYS A 27 -5.43 -7.60 17.34
N GLU A 28 -5.87 -8.07 18.52
CA GLU A 28 -6.72 -7.31 19.43
C GLU A 28 -5.99 -6.07 19.98
N ASN A 29 -4.68 -6.16 20.20
CA ASN A 29 -3.89 -5.07 20.75
C ASN A 29 -3.57 -4.00 19.68
N PRO A 30 -4.11 -2.77 19.79
CA PRO A 30 -3.96 -1.74 18.78
C PRO A 30 -2.54 -1.17 18.66
N ASP A 31 -1.73 -1.22 19.74
CA ASP A 31 -0.35 -0.73 19.71
C ASP A 31 0.55 -1.74 18.99
N GLN A 32 0.41 -3.01 19.35
CA GLN A 32 1.12 -4.11 18.68
C GLN A 32 0.77 -4.16 17.19
N ARG A 33 -0.51 -4.04 16.83
CA ARG A 33 -0.96 -4.01 15.43
C ARG A 33 -0.31 -2.86 14.66
N ARG A 34 -0.29 -1.65 15.23
CA ARG A 34 0.33 -0.47 14.62
C ARG A 34 1.84 -0.66 14.42
N ASP A 35 2.55 -1.18 15.41
CA ASP A 35 3.99 -1.42 15.35
C ASP A 35 4.35 -2.48 14.31
N GLN A 36 3.57 -3.57 14.22
CA GLN A 36 3.73 -4.59 13.19
C GLN A 36 3.55 -4.00 11.78
N ILE A 37 2.49 -3.21 11.58
CA ILE A 37 2.21 -2.54 10.30
C ILE A 37 3.31 -1.55 9.93
N ALA A 38 3.75 -0.73 10.87
CA ALA A 38 4.84 0.22 10.64
C ALA A 38 6.15 -0.49 10.25
N SER A 39 6.50 -1.57 10.96
CA SER A 39 7.73 -2.32 10.72
C SER A 39 7.75 -3.00 9.36
N VAL A 40 6.66 -3.68 9.00
CA VAL A 40 6.51 -4.35 7.69
C VAL A 40 6.50 -3.35 6.55
N ARG A 41 5.84 -2.19 6.72
CA ARG A 41 5.86 -1.12 5.71
C ARG A 41 7.26 -0.57 5.49
N SER A 42 8.00 -0.31 6.57
CA SER A 42 9.39 0.16 6.49
C SER A 42 10.26 -0.85 5.73
N ALA A 43 10.20 -2.13 6.12
CA ALA A 43 10.97 -3.18 5.45
C ALA A 43 10.57 -3.35 3.97
N PHE A 44 9.29 -3.15 3.63
CA PHE A 44 8.83 -3.26 2.24
C PHE A 44 9.34 -2.10 1.39
N HIS A 45 9.42 -0.91 1.95
CA HIS A 45 10.04 0.23 1.30
C HIS A 45 11.53 -0.04 1.00
N ASP A 46 12.27 -0.62 1.95
CA ASP A 46 13.69 -0.95 1.76
C ASP A 46 13.89 -2.08 0.74
N ALA A 47 13.00 -3.07 0.73
CA ALA A 47 12.99 -4.14 -0.27
C ALA A 47 12.77 -3.58 -1.67
N LYS A 48 11.88 -2.60 -1.87
CA LYS A 48 11.63 -1.96 -3.18
C LYS A 48 12.87 -1.33 -3.79
N ALA A 49 13.79 -0.82 -2.96
CA ALA A 49 15.04 -0.24 -3.43
C ALA A 49 16.06 -1.31 -3.86
N SER A 50 15.91 -2.55 -3.39
CA SER A 50 16.96 -3.58 -3.47
C SER A 50 16.60 -4.73 -4.41
N MET A 51 15.35 -5.20 -4.40
CA MET A 51 14.91 -6.44 -5.07
C MET A 51 14.33 -6.20 -6.47
N SER A 52 14.14 -7.26 -7.26
CA SER A 52 13.54 -7.16 -8.60
C SER A 52 12.04 -6.81 -8.54
N ARG A 53 11.51 -6.26 -9.64
CA ARG A 53 10.07 -5.90 -9.75
C ARG A 53 9.14 -7.09 -9.55
N GLN A 54 9.51 -8.28 -10.04
CA GLN A 54 8.69 -9.50 -9.92
C GLN A 54 8.63 -9.96 -8.46
N SER A 55 9.76 -9.90 -7.77
CA SER A 55 9.86 -10.22 -6.35
C SER A 55 9.03 -9.27 -5.49
N ILE A 56 9.07 -7.98 -5.79
CA ILE A 56 8.24 -6.97 -5.11
C ILE A 56 6.75 -7.21 -5.36
N ALA A 57 6.36 -7.59 -6.57
CA ALA A 57 4.96 -7.92 -6.88
C ALA A 57 4.46 -9.10 -6.03
N GLU A 58 5.25 -10.17 -5.92
CA GLU A 58 4.90 -11.34 -5.11
C GLU A 58 4.80 -11.01 -3.61
N ILE A 59 5.76 -10.24 -3.08
CA ILE A 59 5.71 -9.78 -1.68
C ILE A 59 4.47 -8.90 -1.46
N TYR A 60 4.16 -8.01 -2.40
CA TYR A 60 2.98 -7.15 -2.33
C TYR A 60 1.68 -7.97 -2.29
N GLU A 61 1.52 -8.93 -3.20
CA GLU A 61 0.33 -9.80 -3.26
C GLU A 61 0.09 -10.55 -1.95
N TYR A 62 1.16 -11.02 -1.29
CA TYR A 62 1.05 -11.64 0.03
C TYR A 62 0.69 -10.63 1.14
N LEU A 63 1.35 -9.47 1.17
CA LEU A 63 1.18 -8.50 2.25
C LEU A 63 -0.22 -7.89 2.27
N VAL A 64 -0.83 -7.63 1.11
CA VAL A 64 -2.18 -7.04 1.00
C VAL A 64 -3.26 -7.90 1.65
N GLN A 65 -3.06 -9.22 1.73
CA GLN A 65 -4.01 -10.15 2.37
C GLN A 65 -4.09 -9.95 3.90
N GLY A 66 -3.07 -9.33 4.50
CA GLY A 66 -3.02 -9.06 5.93
C GLY A 66 -2.94 -10.29 6.83
N GLU A 67 -2.79 -11.51 6.28
CA GLU A 67 -2.79 -12.78 7.07
C GLU A 67 -1.63 -12.87 8.06
N TRP A 68 -0.64 -12.02 7.84
CA TRP A 68 0.55 -11.94 8.65
C TRP A 68 0.38 -11.08 9.91
N ILE A 69 -0.70 -10.32 10.04
CA ILE A 69 -1.02 -9.58 11.27
C ILE A 69 -1.48 -10.61 12.32
N HIS A 70 -0.85 -10.63 13.49
CA HIS A 70 -1.16 -11.65 14.50
C HIS A 70 -0.76 -11.22 15.92
N ASP A 71 -1.52 -11.67 16.92
CA ASP A 71 -1.29 -11.35 18.35
C ASP A 71 -0.04 -11.99 18.99
N THR A 72 0.72 -12.80 18.27
CA THR A 72 1.84 -13.54 18.87
C THR A 72 3.05 -12.63 19.12
N LYS A 73 3.55 -12.65 20.36
CA LYS A 73 4.75 -11.90 20.79
C LYS A 73 6.08 -12.58 20.44
N LEU A 74 6.05 -13.84 20.03
CA LEU A 74 7.23 -14.66 19.71
C LEU A 74 7.18 -15.12 18.26
N ALA A 75 8.31 -15.08 17.57
CA ALA A 75 8.41 -15.58 16.19
C ALA A 75 7.96 -17.05 16.06
N SER A 76 8.27 -17.90 17.05
CA SER A 76 7.92 -19.33 17.06
C SER A 76 6.42 -19.62 16.96
N GLY A 77 5.60 -18.77 17.56
CA GLY A 77 4.14 -18.94 17.56
C GLY A 77 3.45 -18.25 16.39
N HIS A 78 4.20 -17.53 15.54
CA HIS A 78 3.63 -16.81 14.42
C HIS A 78 3.23 -17.78 13.29
N PRO A 79 2.05 -17.62 12.66
CA PRO A 79 1.63 -18.50 11.57
C PRO A 79 2.59 -18.52 10.38
N ALA A 80 3.13 -17.36 10.00
CA ALA A 80 4.12 -17.26 8.92
C ALA A 80 5.39 -18.08 9.21
N TYR A 81 5.88 -18.06 10.46
CA TYR A 81 7.01 -18.89 10.87
C TYR A 81 6.67 -20.38 10.78
N SER A 82 5.49 -20.77 11.28
CA SER A 82 5.04 -22.16 11.27
C SER A 82 4.90 -22.71 9.85
N ARG A 83 4.37 -21.91 8.91
CA ARG A 83 4.26 -22.26 7.49
C ARG A 83 5.64 -22.34 6.83
N PHE A 84 6.51 -21.36 7.08
CA PHE A 84 7.85 -21.32 6.52
C PHE A 84 8.69 -22.53 6.94
N MET A 85 8.70 -22.84 8.24
CA MET A 85 9.49 -23.93 8.82
C MET A 85 8.82 -25.31 8.72
N GLY A 86 7.54 -25.38 8.34
CA GLY A 86 6.77 -26.63 8.29
C GLY A 86 6.53 -27.24 9.67
N LYS A 87 6.11 -26.42 10.64
CA LYS A 87 5.82 -26.86 12.02
C LYS A 87 4.32 -27.11 12.23
N GLY A 88 4.00 -28.06 13.10
CA GLY A 88 2.62 -28.43 13.42
C GLY A 88 1.92 -29.10 12.24
N LYS A 89 0.82 -28.51 11.76
CA LYS A 89 0.02 -29.03 10.64
C LYS A 89 0.47 -28.56 9.25
N TYR A 90 1.50 -27.72 9.18
CA TYR A 90 1.92 -27.08 7.93
C TYR A 90 3.08 -27.83 7.27
N THR A 91 3.05 -27.97 5.95
CA THR A 91 4.19 -28.41 5.16
C THR A 91 5.20 -27.29 5.00
N LYS A 92 6.50 -27.62 5.00
CA LYS A 92 7.58 -26.64 4.89
C LYS A 92 7.55 -25.94 3.53
N SER A 93 7.27 -24.64 3.52
CA SER A 93 7.07 -23.86 2.28
C SER A 93 8.36 -23.24 1.75
N LEU A 94 9.28 -22.78 2.62
CA LEU A 94 10.39 -21.89 2.24
C LEU A 94 9.96 -20.65 1.45
N TYR A 95 8.68 -20.26 1.55
CA TYR A 95 8.11 -19.12 0.83
C TYR A 95 8.64 -17.81 1.41
N TYR A 96 9.39 -17.05 0.63
CA TYR A 96 10.12 -15.89 1.11
C TYR A 96 9.22 -14.79 1.71
N PRO A 97 8.02 -14.47 1.18
CA PRO A 97 7.14 -13.49 1.84
C PRO A 97 6.75 -13.86 3.29
N GLN A 98 6.69 -15.16 3.63
CA GLN A 98 6.50 -15.59 5.02
C GLN A 98 7.74 -15.31 5.88
N PHE A 99 8.95 -15.54 5.34
CA PHE A 99 10.20 -15.15 5.99
C PHE A 99 10.28 -13.63 6.17
N PHE A 100 9.95 -12.87 5.12
CA PHE A 100 10.04 -11.42 5.07
C PHE A 100 9.28 -10.75 6.21
N VAL A 101 8.05 -11.20 6.48
CA VAL A 101 7.24 -10.69 7.59
C VAL A 101 7.92 -10.94 8.94
N ILE A 102 8.43 -12.14 9.17
CA ILE A 102 9.09 -12.49 10.43
C ILE A 102 10.36 -11.64 10.62
N GLN A 103 11.13 -11.45 9.54
CA GLN A 103 12.33 -10.60 9.53
C GLN A 103 12.00 -9.15 9.93
N ALA A 104 10.87 -8.63 9.43
CA ALA A 104 10.48 -7.24 9.63
C ALA A 104 9.93 -6.99 11.04
N MET A 105 9.21 -7.95 11.62
CA MET A 105 8.54 -7.78 12.91
C MET A 105 9.43 -8.14 14.11
N PHE A 106 10.32 -9.12 13.94
CA PHE A 106 11.17 -9.64 15.01
C PHE A 106 12.62 -9.23 14.81
N VAL A 107 12.85 -7.91 14.81
CA VAL A 107 14.18 -7.33 14.68
C VAL A 107 15.00 -7.61 15.94
N PRO A 108 16.24 -8.12 15.83
CA PRO A 108 17.11 -8.31 16.98
C PRO A 108 17.42 -7.00 17.70
N ASP A 109 17.33 -6.98 19.04
CA ASP A 109 17.91 -5.89 19.84
C ASP A 109 19.43 -6.08 19.95
N PRO A 110 20.27 -5.15 19.46
CA PRO A 110 21.72 -5.24 19.58
C PRO A 110 22.26 -5.12 21.01
N LYS A 111 21.44 -4.71 21.99
CA LYS A 111 21.80 -4.59 23.42
C LYS A 111 20.98 -5.50 24.35
N GLY A 112 19.96 -6.18 23.81
CA GLY A 112 19.00 -6.97 24.55
C GLY A 112 19.28 -8.47 24.44
N ARG A 113 19.12 -9.19 25.55
CA ARG A 113 19.10 -10.65 25.58
C ARG A 113 17.94 -11.17 24.73
N GLY A 114 18.22 -11.56 23.48
CA GLY A 114 17.47 -12.61 22.80
C GLY A 114 17.06 -12.29 21.37
N ILE A 115 17.88 -12.71 20.42
CA ILE A 115 17.32 -13.29 19.19
C ILE A 115 16.67 -14.59 19.63
N LEU A 116 15.36 -14.71 19.42
CA LEU A 116 14.67 -15.98 19.62
C LEU A 116 15.32 -17.04 18.75
N GLU A 117 15.66 -18.19 19.32
CA GLU A 117 16.20 -19.38 18.64
C GLU A 117 15.45 -19.68 17.31
N SER A 118 14.15 -19.38 17.28
CA SER A 118 13.32 -19.52 16.08
C SER A 118 13.75 -18.62 14.92
N VAL A 119 14.14 -17.37 15.18
CA VAL A 119 14.64 -16.45 14.15
C VAL A 119 15.99 -16.94 13.60
N TYR A 120 16.91 -17.41 14.46
CA TYR A 120 18.17 -18.00 13.98
C TYR A 120 17.95 -19.20 13.05
N ASN A 121 17.07 -20.11 13.44
CA ASN A 121 16.72 -21.27 12.62
C ASN A 121 16.08 -20.86 11.28
N LEU A 122 15.27 -19.80 11.28
CA LEU A 122 14.65 -19.26 10.06
C LEU A 122 15.73 -18.69 9.10
N TYR A 123 16.68 -17.91 9.62
CA TYR A 123 17.79 -17.37 8.82
C TYR A 123 18.75 -18.46 8.31
N ALA A 124 19.01 -19.50 9.10
CA ALA A 124 19.82 -20.64 8.68
C ALA A 124 19.17 -21.40 7.51
N GLU A 125 17.85 -21.62 7.58
CA GLU A 125 17.09 -22.27 6.51
C GLU A 125 17.02 -21.42 5.24
N VAL A 126 16.80 -20.11 5.37
CA VAL A 126 16.88 -19.18 4.22
C VAL A 126 18.27 -19.19 3.61
N SER A 127 19.31 -19.15 4.43
CA SER A 127 20.69 -19.15 3.92
C SER A 127 20.99 -20.40 3.11
N LYS A 128 20.52 -21.55 3.59
CA LYS A 128 20.64 -22.83 2.90
C LYS A 128 19.83 -22.86 1.60
N HIS A 129 18.60 -22.35 1.62
CA HIS A 129 17.71 -22.34 0.46
C HIS A 129 18.21 -21.43 -0.66
N TRP A 130 18.69 -20.24 -0.30
CA TRP A 130 19.18 -19.24 -1.25
C TRP A 130 20.65 -19.42 -1.63
N GLY A 131 21.41 -20.24 -0.89
CA GLY A 131 22.86 -20.35 -1.07
C GLY A 131 23.63 -19.07 -0.71
N MET A 132 23.00 -18.16 0.05
CA MET A 132 23.56 -16.86 0.45
C MET A 132 23.62 -16.79 1.98
N GLN A 133 24.59 -16.08 2.54
CA GLN A 133 24.65 -15.90 3.98
C GLN A 133 23.65 -14.83 4.43
N ALA A 134 22.55 -15.24 5.04
CA ALA A 134 21.59 -14.35 5.69
C ALA A 134 21.89 -14.26 7.19
N THR A 135 21.95 -13.06 7.75
CA THR A 135 22.21 -12.83 9.18
C THR A 135 21.11 -11.98 9.82
N PRO A 136 20.62 -12.31 11.02
CA PRO A 136 19.54 -11.54 11.66
C PRO A 136 19.84 -10.04 11.87
N SER A 137 21.11 -9.64 11.93
CA SER A 137 21.52 -8.24 12.10
C SER A 137 21.36 -7.38 10.85
N VAL A 138 21.14 -7.99 9.68
CA VAL A 138 21.02 -7.29 8.39
C VAL A 138 19.79 -7.84 7.68
N PRO A 139 18.79 -7.00 7.35
CA PRO A 139 17.64 -7.43 6.56
C PRO A 139 18.09 -8.12 5.27
N PHE A 140 17.51 -9.28 5.00
CA PHE A 140 17.90 -10.10 3.86
C PHE A 140 16.95 -9.83 2.69
N PHE A 141 17.37 -8.98 1.76
CA PHE A 141 16.67 -8.65 0.52
C PHE A 141 17.44 -9.22 -0.68
N PRO A 142 17.23 -10.50 -1.03
CA PRO A 142 18.01 -11.15 -2.06
C PRO A 142 17.72 -10.54 -3.43
N ARG A 143 18.77 -10.45 -4.26
CA ARG A 143 18.69 -10.08 -5.66
C ARG A 143 19.66 -10.94 -6.44
N LEU A 144 19.17 -11.56 -7.51
CA LEU A 144 19.98 -12.33 -8.44
C LEU A 144 19.96 -11.66 -9.81
N ASP A 145 20.95 -11.97 -10.64
CA ASP A 145 20.99 -11.47 -12.03
C ASP A 145 19.92 -12.16 -12.90
N ASP A 146 19.59 -13.42 -12.58
CA ASP A 146 18.50 -14.17 -13.20
C ASP A 146 17.19 -13.96 -12.41
N SER A 147 16.26 -13.20 -13.01
CA SER A 147 14.96 -12.89 -12.41
C SER A 147 14.05 -14.11 -12.27
N GLU A 148 14.17 -15.12 -13.15
CA GLU A 148 13.34 -16.33 -13.04
C GLU A 148 13.83 -17.23 -11.91
N GLU A 149 15.15 -17.34 -11.76
CA GLU A 149 15.74 -18.06 -10.62
C GLU A 149 15.42 -17.36 -9.29
N GLU A 150 15.51 -16.02 -9.25
CA GLU A 150 15.10 -15.22 -8.09
C GLU A 150 13.65 -15.50 -7.71
N LEU A 151 12.72 -15.46 -8.67
CA LEU A 151 11.31 -15.73 -8.43
C LEU A 151 11.08 -17.17 -7.95
N ARG A 152 11.77 -18.15 -8.54
CA ARG A 152 11.68 -19.56 -8.13
C ARG A 152 12.11 -19.76 -6.68
N LEU A 153 13.22 -19.15 -6.27
CA LEU A 153 13.70 -19.21 -4.89
C LEU A 153 12.77 -18.47 -3.92
N LEU A 154 12.18 -17.35 -4.37
CA LEU A 154 11.22 -16.57 -3.61
C LEU A 154 9.92 -17.35 -3.34
N LEU A 155 9.43 -18.09 -4.34
CA LEU A 155 8.26 -18.96 -4.20
C LEU A 155 8.53 -20.21 -3.34
N GLY A 156 9.76 -20.71 -3.35
CA GLY A 156 10.13 -21.94 -2.62
C GLY A 156 9.28 -23.14 -3.05
N ASN A 157 8.78 -23.90 -2.07
CA ASN A 157 7.86 -25.03 -2.26
C ASN A 157 6.38 -24.61 -2.14
N HIS A 158 6.07 -23.31 -2.19
CA HIS A 158 4.71 -22.83 -2.06
C HIS A 158 3.87 -23.22 -3.28
N ARG A 159 2.66 -23.76 -3.05
CA ARG A 159 1.70 -24.09 -4.10
C ARG A 159 1.12 -22.81 -4.74
N MET A 160 1.89 -22.11 -5.56
CA MET A 160 1.42 -20.96 -6.35
C MET A 160 1.92 -20.95 -7.82
N LEU A 161 2.38 -22.10 -8.34
CA LEU A 161 2.51 -22.31 -9.79
C LEU A 161 1.86 -23.62 -10.22
N SER A 162 0.57 -23.56 -10.53
CA SER A 162 -0.06 -24.56 -11.41
C SER A 162 -0.93 -23.97 -12.51
N GLU A 163 -1.65 -22.85 -12.33
CA GLU A 163 -2.74 -22.53 -13.27
C GLU A 163 -2.72 -21.13 -13.90
N ALA A 164 -2.19 -20.08 -13.27
CA ALA A 164 -2.41 -18.71 -13.77
C ALA A 164 -1.32 -18.11 -14.70
N ARG A 165 -0.08 -18.61 -14.71
CA ARG A 165 1.05 -17.95 -15.44
C ARG A 165 1.66 -18.74 -16.61
N ARG A 166 1.13 -19.91 -16.99
CA ARG A 166 1.63 -20.65 -18.18
C ARG A 166 1.18 -20.06 -19.54
N TYR A 167 0.34 -19.02 -19.56
CA TYR A 167 -0.24 -18.48 -20.81
C TYR A 167 0.36 -17.15 -21.29
N THR A 168 1.42 -16.62 -20.68
CA THR A 168 2.01 -15.33 -21.10
C THR A 168 3.52 -15.41 -21.37
N ALA A 169 4.01 -16.52 -21.90
CA ALA A 169 5.28 -16.54 -22.61
C ALA A 169 5.02 -16.33 -24.11
N PRO A 170 5.62 -15.32 -24.76
CA PRO A 170 5.58 -15.20 -26.21
C PRO A 170 6.31 -16.41 -26.81
N VAL A 171 5.59 -17.26 -27.52
CA VAL A 171 6.17 -18.30 -28.37
C VAL A 171 6.88 -17.57 -29.52
N HIS A 172 8.17 -17.31 -29.37
CA HIS A 172 9.00 -16.94 -30.50
C HIS A 172 9.30 -18.21 -31.32
N PRO A 173 9.02 -18.21 -32.64
CA PRO A 173 9.37 -19.33 -33.50
C PRO A 173 10.87 -19.25 -33.79
N SER A 174 11.63 -20.28 -33.40
CA SER A 174 12.97 -20.47 -33.93
C SER A 174 12.94 -21.39 -35.17
N PRO A 175 13.82 -21.14 -36.16
CA PRO A 175 13.70 -21.68 -37.50
C PRO A 175 14.52 -22.97 -37.71
N ALA A 176 13.95 -23.86 -38.53
CA ALA A 176 14.56 -24.78 -39.50
C ALA A 176 15.76 -25.68 -39.13
N GLY A 177 15.55 -26.98 -39.36
CA GLY A 177 16.54 -27.99 -39.80
C GLY A 177 17.24 -28.71 -38.65
N VAL A 178 17.27 -30.04 -38.54
CA VAL A 178 17.55 -31.01 -39.60
C VAL A 178 16.88 -32.36 -39.28
N SER A 179 16.28 -32.96 -40.31
CA SER A 179 15.78 -34.34 -40.33
C SER A 179 16.94 -35.36 -40.46
N PRO A 180 16.72 -36.66 -40.22
CA PRO A 180 16.65 -37.52 -41.40
C PRO A 180 15.56 -38.61 -41.37
N MET A 181 15.16 -38.96 -42.60
CA MET A 181 14.23 -40.00 -43.06
C MET A 181 14.70 -41.44 -42.82
N ALA A 182 13.73 -42.35 -42.61
CA ALA A 182 13.39 -43.54 -43.45
C ALA A 182 12.19 -44.26 -42.77
N GLN A 183 10.96 -44.25 -43.30
CA GLN A 183 10.31 -45.24 -44.22
C GLN A 183 10.33 -46.69 -43.67
N ASP A 184 9.24 -47.47 -43.54
CA ASP A 184 8.10 -47.79 -44.43
C ASP A 184 6.82 -48.15 -43.61
N SER A 185 5.60 -47.71 -43.99
CA SER A 185 4.59 -48.37 -44.87
C SER A 185 4.07 -49.73 -44.35
N ILE A 186 2.77 -49.93 -44.10
CA ILE A 186 1.77 -50.37 -45.11
C ILE A 186 0.33 -50.09 -44.61
N ILE A 187 -0.51 -49.64 -45.56
CA ILE A 187 -1.95 -49.38 -45.49
C ILE A 187 -2.73 -50.66 -45.85
N ALA A 188 -3.89 -50.90 -45.21
CA ALA A 188 -4.87 -51.87 -45.68
C ALA A 188 -6.25 -51.23 -45.81
N ALA A 189 -6.74 -51.13 -47.04
CA ALA A 189 -8.14 -50.88 -47.38
C ALA A 189 -8.70 -52.06 -48.18
N THR A 190 -9.99 -52.30 -47.97
CA THR A 190 -10.88 -53.38 -48.40
C THR A 190 -10.87 -53.71 -49.90
N PRO A 191 -11.28 -54.95 -50.26
CA PRO A 191 -12.41 -55.07 -51.20
C PRO A 191 -13.35 -56.27 -50.91
N GLY A 192 -14.66 -56.12 -51.18
CA GLY A 192 -15.57 -57.24 -51.52
C GLY A 192 -15.68 -57.39 -53.06
N PRO A 193 -16.63 -58.14 -53.66
CA PRO A 193 -17.43 -59.29 -53.20
C PRO A 193 -17.26 -60.54 -54.13
N SER A 194 -17.97 -61.64 -53.80
CA SER A 194 -18.55 -62.68 -54.70
C SER A 194 -18.14 -64.17 -54.53
N THR A 195 -19.21 -64.96 -54.34
CA THR A 195 -19.55 -66.29 -54.90
C THR A 195 -19.00 -67.61 -54.33
N SER A 196 -19.94 -68.36 -53.71
CA SER A 196 -20.33 -69.74 -54.02
C SER A 196 -19.50 -70.92 -53.50
N SER A 197 -20.07 -71.66 -52.53
CA SER A 197 -20.48 -73.08 -52.61
C SER A 197 -20.76 -73.58 -51.18
N SER A 198 -22.01 -73.82 -50.81
CA SER A 198 -22.66 -75.15 -50.87
C SER A 198 -21.85 -76.25 -50.18
N GLY A 199 -22.08 -76.40 -48.89
CA GLY A 199 -21.64 -77.53 -48.06
C GLY A 199 -22.74 -77.89 -47.07
N LEU A 200 -23.77 -78.56 -47.59
CA LEU A 200 -24.91 -79.13 -46.89
C LEU A 200 -24.42 -80.09 -45.79
N LEU A 201 -24.60 -79.75 -44.51
CA LEU A 201 -24.66 -80.75 -43.43
C LEU A 201 -26.01 -80.64 -42.73
N HIS A 202 -26.88 -81.51 -43.21
CA HIS A 202 -28.14 -81.89 -42.60
C HIS A 202 -27.84 -82.50 -41.23
N ILE A 203 -28.01 -81.73 -40.14
CA ILE A 203 -28.16 -82.30 -38.80
C ILE A 203 -29.62 -82.17 -38.43
N THR A 204 -30.30 -83.30 -38.62
CA THR A 204 -31.61 -83.63 -38.09
C THR A 204 -31.61 -83.59 -36.57
N ASN A 205 -32.65 -82.96 -36.02
CA ASN A 205 -33.31 -83.16 -34.71
C ASN A 205 -33.24 -81.97 -33.75
N PRO A 206 -34.39 -81.42 -33.33
CA PRO A 206 -34.49 -80.54 -32.18
C PRO A 206 -34.60 -81.38 -30.90
N PRO A 207 -33.77 -81.18 -29.87
CA PRO A 207 -34.12 -81.59 -28.53
C PRO A 207 -34.86 -80.44 -27.86
N SER A 208 -36.17 -80.59 -27.79
CA SER A 208 -37.02 -79.98 -26.77
C SER A 208 -36.36 -80.13 -25.39
N GLY A 209 -36.02 -79.01 -24.76
CA GLY A 209 -35.43 -78.99 -23.43
C GLY A 209 -34.58 -77.76 -23.16
N ILE A 210 -35.14 -76.55 -23.29
CA ILE A 210 -34.50 -75.35 -22.76
C ILE A 210 -34.40 -75.53 -21.24
N SER A 211 -33.18 -75.80 -20.75
CA SER A 211 -32.90 -75.93 -19.34
C SER A 211 -33.36 -74.65 -18.61
N PRO A 212 -34.08 -74.73 -17.46
CA PRO A 212 -34.52 -73.58 -16.68
C PRO A 212 -33.39 -72.57 -16.38
N HIS A 213 -32.17 -73.08 -16.29
CA HIS A 213 -30.94 -72.30 -16.08
C HIS A 213 -30.61 -71.35 -17.23
N LEU A 214 -30.91 -71.72 -18.47
CA LEU A 214 -30.61 -70.91 -19.65
C LEU A 214 -31.56 -69.71 -19.78
N ASN A 215 -32.83 -69.90 -19.39
CA ASN A 215 -33.79 -68.80 -19.27
C ASN A 215 -33.43 -67.85 -18.11
N ASP A 216 -32.96 -68.36 -16.97
CA ASP A 216 -32.48 -67.53 -15.84
C ASP A 216 -31.28 -66.67 -16.24
N ILE A 217 -30.29 -67.25 -16.95
CA ILE A 217 -29.15 -66.49 -17.50
C ILE A 217 -29.64 -65.38 -18.43
N ASN A 218 -30.53 -65.70 -19.38
CA ASN A 218 -30.98 -64.74 -20.37
C ASN A 218 -31.77 -63.58 -19.73
N THR A 219 -32.54 -63.88 -18.69
CA THR A 219 -33.27 -62.87 -17.90
C THR A 219 -32.31 -61.96 -17.14
N LYS A 220 -31.23 -62.52 -16.58
CA LYS A 220 -30.18 -61.74 -15.90
C LYS A 220 -29.41 -60.85 -16.87
N PHE A 221 -29.09 -61.32 -18.07
CA PHE A 221 -28.46 -60.49 -19.11
C PHE A 221 -29.33 -59.29 -19.46
N LEU A 222 -30.63 -59.50 -19.70
CA LEU A 222 -31.55 -58.41 -20.00
C LEU A 222 -31.64 -57.39 -18.85
N ALA A 223 -31.64 -57.86 -17.60
CA ALA A 223 -31.64 -57.00 -16.43
C ALA A 223 -30.32 -56.20 -16.27
N TYR A 224 -29.18 -56.80 -16.64
CA TYR A 224 -27.89 -56.09 -16.65
C TYR A 224 -27.85 -55.04 -17.76
N ASP A 225 -28.30 -55.36 -18.97
CA ASP A 225 -28.35 -54.42 -20.08
C ASP A 225 -29.22 -53.20 -19.74
N GLN A 226 -30.36 -53.44 -19.10
CA GLN A 226 -31.24 -52.35 -18.65
C GLN A 226 -30.59 -51.50 -17.54
N ARG A 227 -29.89 -52.14 -16.60
CA ARG A 227 -29.14 -51.44 -15.55
C ARG A 227 -27.98 -50.62 -16.12
N VAL A 228 -27.29 -51.12 -17.14
CA VAL A 228 -26.21 -50.38 -17.83
C VAL A 228 -26.80 -49.15 -18.52
N ALA A 229 -27.90 -49.29 -19.25
CA ALA A 229 -28.56 -48.15 -19.90
C ALA A 229 -29.05 -47.08 -18.89
N ASP A 230 -29.58 -47.50 -17.73
CA ASP A 230 -29.97 -46.58 -16.67
C ASP A 230 -28.77 -45.86 -16.03
N LEU A 231 -27.65 -46.56 -15.83
CA LEU A 231 -26.42 -45.96 -15.32
C LEU A 231 -25.80 -44.98 -16.33
N GLU A 232 -25.79 -45.31 -17.62
CA GLU A 232 -25.34 -44.40 -18.68
C GLU A 232 -26.18 -43.12 -18.71
N ARG A 233 -27.49 -43.23 -18.56
CA ARG A 233 -28.39 -42.07 -18.45
C ARG A 233 -28.07 -41.21 -17.23
N MET A 234 -27.83 -41.84 -16.08
CA MET A 234 -27.47 -41.13 -14.85
C MET A 234 -26.12 -40.41 -14.97
N ILE A 235 -25.15 -41.03 -15.63
CA ILE A 235 -23.84 -40.41 -15.90
C ILE A 235 -24.02 -39.16 -16.78
N GLN A 236 -24.80 -39.26 -17.86
CA GLN A 236 -25.07 -38.13 -18.75
C GLN A 236 -25.79 -36.98 -18.03
N GLU A 237 -26.79 -37.30 -17.19
CA GLU A 237 -27.51 -36.29 -16.40
C GLU A 237 -26.56 -35.58 -15.41
N LYS A 238 -25.69 -36.33 -14.73
CA LYS A 238 -24.69 -35.76 -13.80
C LYS A 238 -23.62 -34.94 -14.51
N GLU A 239 -23.21 -35.35 -15.71
CA GLU A 239 -22.26 -34.59 -16.52
C GLU A 239 -22.86 -33.25 -16.95
N GLN A 240 -24.15 -33.21 -17.32
CA GLN A 240 -24.83 -31.97 -17.65
C GLN A 240 -25.00 -31.06 -16.42
N GLU A 241 -25.37 -31.62 -15.26
CA GLU A 241 -25.49 -30.85 -14.01
C GLU A 241 -24.15 -30.20 -13.61
N LEU A 242 -23.02 -30.89 -13.82
CA LEU A 242 -21.69 -30.33 -13.57
C LEU A 242 -21.38 -29.17 -14.53
N LYS A 243 -21.67 -29.31 -15.83
CA LYS A 243 -21.47 -28.25 -16.82
C LYS A 243 -22.27 -27.00 -16.48
N ASP A 244 -23.53 -27.17 -16.07
CA ASP A 244 -24.40 -26.04 -15.70
C ASP A 244 -23.88 -25.32 -14.44
N LYS A 245 -23.40 -26.08 -13.44
CA LYS A 245 -22.77 -25.52 -12.23
C LYS A 245 -21.45 -24.81 -12.53
N ASP A 246 -20.61 -25.36 -13.40
CA ASP A 246 -19.36 -24.73 -13.80
C ASP A 246 -19.61 -23.39 -14.49
N LEU A 247 -20.61 -23.33 -15.38
CA LEU A 247 -21.04 -22.08 -16.02
C LEU A 247 -21.57 -21.06 -15.00
N GLU A 248 -22.41 -21.50 -14.05
CA GLU A 248 -22.93 -20.61 -13.00
C GLU A 248 -21.81 -20.02 -12.14
N VAL A 249 -20.83 -20.84 -11.76
CA VAL A 249 -19.66 -20.42 -10.99
C VAL A 249 -18.78 -19.46 -11.81
N GLU A 250 -18.56 -19.74 -13.09
CA GLU A 250 -17.75 -18.92 -13.99
C GLU A 250 -18.38 -17.53 -14.19
N PHE A 251 -19.67 -17.46 -14.52
CA PHE A 251 -20.39 -16.19 -14.67
C PHE A 251 -20.46 -15.41 -13.34
N GLY A 252 -20.68 -16.11 -12.23
CA GLY A 252 -20.69 -15.51 -10.90
C GLY A 252 -19.32 -14.91 -10.52
N TYR A 253 -18.23 -15.61 -10.83
CA TYR A 253 -16.87 -15.11 -10.61
C TYR A 253 -16.56 -13.91 -11.50
N LYS A 254 -16.87 -14.00 -12.80
CA LYS A 254 -16.64 -12.90 -13.76
C LYS A 254 -17.35 -11.61 -13.36
N ARG A 255 -18.63 -11.69 -12.98
CA ARG A 255 -19.39 -10.51 -12.54
C ARG A 255 -18.81 -9.90 -11.27
N ARG A 256 -18.39 -10.72 -10.30
CA ARG A 256 -17.74 -10.22 -9.07
C ARG A 256 -16.41 -9.54 -9.37
N TYR A 257 -15.64 -10.11 -10.29
CA TYR A 257 -14.37 -9.54 -10.73
C TYR A 257 -14.56 -8.18 -11.42
N GLU A 258 -15.51 -8.09 -12.35
CA GLU A 258 -15.86 -6.84 -13.04
C GLU A 258 -16.28 -5.74 -12.05
N LEU A 259 -17.14 -6.07 -11.08
CA LEU A 259 -17.57 -5.13 -10.04
C LEU A 259 -16.41 -4.69 -9.13
N ALA A 260 -15.51 -5.60 -8.77
CA ALA A 260 -14.33 -5.28 -7.96
C ALA A 260 -13.39 -4.35 -8.73
N MET A 261 -13.22 -4.57 -10.02
CA MET A 261 -12.39 -3.73 -10.89
C MET A 261 -12.99 -2.33 -11.07
N GLU A 262 -14.31 -2.22 -11.22
CA GLU A 262 -14.99 -0.94 -11.29
C GLU A 262 -14.80 -0.12 -10.01
N LYS A 263 -15.00 -0.74 -8.84
CA LYS A 263 -14.76 -0.10 -7.53
C LYS A 263 -13.31 0.35 -7.36
N LEU A 264 -12.35 -0.43 -7.85
CA LEU A 264 -10.94 -0.06 -7.80
C LEU A 264 -10.66 1.20 -8.64
N LEU A 265 -11.23 1.28 -9.85
CA LEU A 265 -11.09 2.45 -10.74
C LEU A 265 -11.78 3.70 -10.18
N GLU A 266 -12.91 3.53 -9.50
CA GLU A 266 -13.61 4.61 -8.81
C GLU A 266 -12.78 5.14 -7.64
N ALA A 267 -12.30 4.25 -6.75
CA ALA A 267 -11.43 4.63 -5.63
C ALA A 267 -10.12 5.30 -6.09
N GLN A 268 -9.57 4.87 -7.22
CA GLN A 268 -8.38 5.50 -7.80
C GLN A 268 -8.67 6.93 -8.28
N ARG A 269 -9.82 7.18 -8.90
CA ARG A 269 -10.25 8.53 -9.31
C ARG A 269 -10.43 9.43 -8.10
N GLU A 270 -11.14 8.96 -7.07
CA GLU A 270 -11.33 9.71 -5.83
C GLU A 270 -10.00 10.06 -5.16
N ARG A 271 -9.03 9.14 -5.15
CA ARG A 271 -7.69 9.38 -4.61
C ARG A 271 -6.95 10.47 -5.40
N CYS A 272 -7.03 10.45 -6.73
CA CYS A 272 -6.42 11.49 -7.57
C CYS A 272 -7.04 12.86 -7.31
N ASP A 273 -8.36 12.93 -7.21
CA ASP A 273 -9.09 14.17 -6.93
C ASP A 273 -8.75 14.73 -5.55
N ALA A 274 -8.73 13.87 -4.52
CA ALA A 274 -8.33 14.25 -3.17
C ALA A 274 -6.87 14.76 -3.12
N GLN A 275 -5.96 14.12 -3.85
CA GLN A 275 -4.58 14.56 -3.93
C GLN A 275 -4.44 15.92 -4.62
N HIS A 276 -5.25 16.19 -5.65
CA HIS A 276 -5.31 17.50 -6.29
C HIS A 276 -5.79 18.57 -5.32
N GLN A 277 -6.90 18.34 -4.63
CA GLN A 277 -7.45 19.27 -3.62
C GLN A 277 -6.47 19.53 -2.47
N TYR A 278 -5.72 18.50 -2.05
CA TYR A 278 -4.68 18.65 -1.04
C TYR A 278 -3.57 19.60 -1.49
N ARG A 279 -3.09 19.47 -2.74
CA ARG A 279 -2.08 20.38 -3.31
C ARG A 279 -2.57 21.81 -3.39
N GLU A 280 -3.81 22.03 -3.83
CA GLU A 280 -4.42 23.36 -3.87
C GLU A 280 -4.50 23.98 -2.47
N SER A 281 -4.93 23.20 -1.48
CA SER A 281 -5.00 23.63 -0.08
C SER A 281 -3.62 23.99 0.47
N GLN A 282 -2.59 23.23 0.13
CA GLN A 282 -1.21 23.50 0.54
C GLN A 282 -0.67 24.80 -0.09
N MET A 283 -0.96 25.06 -1.37
CA MET A 283 -0.62 26.33 -2.01
C MET A 283 -1.34 27.52 -1.35
N LEU A 284 -2.61 27.34 -0.98
CA LEU A 284 -3.36 28.39 -0.30
C LEU A 284 -2.79 28.68 1.11
N LEU A 285 -2.42 27.64 1.84
CA LEU A 285 -1.82 27.75 3.17
C LEU A 285 -0.49 28.52 3.12
N THR A 286 0.42 28.15 2.21
CA THR A 286 1.70 28.87 2.02
C THR A 286 1.49 30.33 1.64
N LYS A 287 0.47 30.64 0.83
CA LYS A 287 0.09 32.03 0.49
C LYS A 287 -0.37 32.81 1.74
N TYR A 288 -1.15 32.20 2.63
CA TYR A 288 -1.57 32.84 3.87
C TYR A 288 -0.42 33.02 4.86
N GLU A 289 0.48 32.05 4.97
CA GLU A 289 1.69 32.15 5.80
C GLU A 289 2.56 33.33 5.36
N GLU A 290 2.78 33.52 4.05
CA GLU A 290 3.57 34.65 3.56
C GLU A 290 2.87 35.99 3.83
N LYS A 291 1.53 36.04 3.70
CA LYS A 291 0.75 37.23 4.04
C LYS A 291 0.86 37.57 5.53
N ILE A 292 0.85 36.57 6.42
CA ILE A 292 1.06 36.76 7.86
C ILE A 292 2.46 37.34 8.11
N LYS A 293 3.50 36.77 7.50
CA LYS A 293 4.88 37.30 7.61
C LYS A 293 4.99 38.74 7.10
N GLN A 294 4.28 39.10 6.05
CA GLN A 294 4.24 40.47 5.53
C GLN A 294 3.58 41.43 6.52
N LEU A 295 2.43 41.04 7.09
CA LEU A 295 1.73 41.83 8.10
C LEU A 295 2.56 42.01 9.38
N GLN A 296 3.25 40.96 9.83
CA GLN A 296 4.16 41.05 10.97
C GLN A 296 5.30 42.04 10.73
N ARG A 297 5.91 42.03 9.53
CA ARG A 297 6.93 43.02 9.15
C ARG A 297 6.38 44.45 9.16
N GLN A 298 5.15 44.66 8.68
CA GLN A 298 4.50 45.96 8.71
C GLN A 298 4.22 46.43 10.14
N LEU A 299 3.73 45.54 11.01
CA LEU A 299 3.45 45.84 12.41
C LEU A 299 4.73 46.23 13.18
N LEU A 300 5.82 45.49 12.98
CA LEU A 300 7.12 45.82 13.58
C LEU A 300 7.62 47.20 13.11
N ARG A 301 7.44 47.50 11.82
CA ARG A 301 7.80 48.81 11.26
C ARG A 301 6.97 49.94 11.87
N SER A 302 5.65 49.78 11.99
CA SER A 302 4.80 50.79 12.63
C SER A 302 5.14 50.98 14.10
N GLN A 303 5.44 49.89 14.83
CA GLN A 303 5.86 49.96 16.22
C GLN A 303 7.17 50.73 16.39
N SER A 304 8.15 50.50 15.50
CA SER A 304 9.41 51.26 15.49
C SER A 304 9.18 52.75 15.26
N ILE A 305 8.30 53.12 14.32
CA ILE A 305 7.93 54.52 14.05
C ILE A 305 7.25 55.15 15.28
N CYS A 306 6.30 54.44 15.91
CA CYS A 306 5.64 54.93 17.13
C CYS A 306 6.64 55.16 18.26
N ASN A 307 7.59 54.24 18.47
CA ASN A 307 8.63 54.38 19.49
C ASN A 307 9.54 55.59 19.21
N GLN A 308 9.91 55.82 17.95
CA GLN A 308 10.69 57.00 17.55
C GLN A 308 9.91 58.31 17.76
N ALA A 309 8.62 58.34 17.40
CA ALA A 309 7.76 59.50 17.62
C ALA A 309 7.60 59.81 19.12
N LEU A 310 7.46 58.77 19.96
CA LEU A 310 7.35 58.92 21.40
C LEU A 310 8.66 59.47 22.01
N ALA A 311 9.82 59.00 21.54
CA ALA A 311 11.12 59.53 21.96
C ALA A 311 11.34 60.99 21.49
N ALA A 312 10.93 61.33 20.27
CA ALA A 312 10.98 62.71 19.77
C ALA A 312 10.06 63.63 20.59
N GLY A 313 8.86 63.14 20.95
CA GLY A 313 7.92 63.85 21.79
C GLY A 313 8.47 64.12 23.20
N SER A 314 9.12 63.14 23.83
CA SER A 314 9.76 63.35 25.13
C SER A 314 10.92 64.34 25.06
N GLN A 315 11.72 64.30 23.98
CA GLN A 315 12.79 65.27 23.76
C GLN A 315 12.24 66.70 23.57
N ALA A 316 11.16 66.88 22.80
CA ALA A 316 10.51 68.17 22.62
C ALA A 316 9.96 68.71 23.95
N GLN A 317 9.35 67.86 24.77
CA GLN A 317 8.87 68.25 26.10
C GLN A 317 10.02 68.73 27.01
N ASN A 318 11.16 68.04 26.99
CA ASN A 318 12.34 68.46 27.77
C ASN A 318 12.86 69.83 27.33
N LEU A 319 12.88 70.11 26.02
CA LEU A 319 13.27 71.41 25.48
C LEU A 319 12.29 72.52 25.86
N LEU A 320 10.99 72.24 25.85
CA LEU A 320 9.95 73.17 26.31
C LEU A 320 10.12 73.51 27.79
N ASN A 321 10.34 72.50 28.64
CA ASN A 321 10.57 72.71 30.07
C ASN A 321 11.84 73.57 30.31
N LEU A 322 12.92 73.33 29.56
CA LEU A 322 14.14 74.14 29.63
C LEU A 322 13.88 75.59 29.20
N GLY A 323 13.14 75.78 28.11
CA GLY A 323 12.74 77.12 27.65
C GLY A 323 11.89 77.87 28.67
N GLN A 324 10.96 77.18 29.34
CA GLN A 324 10.17 77.74 30.44
C GLN A 324 11.07 78.16 31.61
N GLN A 325 11.98 77.30 32.06
CA GLN A 325 12.94 77.65 33.12
C GLN A 325 13.80 78.87 32.77
N GLN A 326 14.31 78.93 31.53
CA GLN A 326 15.09 80.09 31.08
C GLN A 326 14.25 81.36 31.05
N SER A 327 12.98 81.27 30.63
CA SER A 327 12.05 82.40 30.66
C SER A 327 11.77 82.87 32.09
N GLU A 328 11.59 81.96 33.04
CA GLU A 328 11.39 82.30 34.46
C GLU A 328 12.61 83.03 35.03
N ILE A 329 13.82 82.56 34.73
CA ILE A 329 15.08 83.23 35.13
C ILE A 329 15.20 84.62 34.49
N ALA A 330 14.86 84.75 33.20
CA ALA A 330 14.91 86.05 32.53
C ALA A 330 13.92 87.04 33.14
N LEU A 331 12.71 86.59 33.48
CA LEU A 331 11.70 87.40 34.15
C LEU A 331 12.12 87.80 35.58
N SER A 332 12.76 86.91 36.34
CA SER A 332 13.26 87.25 37.68
C SER A 332 14.36 88.32 37.63
N LEU A 333 15.28 88.24 36.66
CA LEU A 333 16.34 89.23 36.45
C LEU A 333 15.82 90.60 36.03
N ILE A 334 14.66 90.68 35.37
CA ILE A 334 14.03 91.95 35.00
C ILE A 334 13.26 92.55 36.19
N ASN A 335 12.66 91.71 37.03
CA ASN A 335 11.89 92.15 38.19
C ASN A 335 12.76 92.60 39.38
N GLU A 336 13.94 91.98 39.60
CA GLU A 336 14.88 92.37 40.67
C GLU A 336 15.26 93.88 40.66
N PRO A 337 15.66 94.48 39.51
CA PRO A 337 15.97 95.91 39.45
C PRO A 337 14.75 96.81 39.65
N ILE A 338 13.54 96.36 39.29
CA ILE A 338 12.30 97.12 39.40
C ILE A 338 11.84 97.17 40.87
N GLU A 339 12.00 96.07 41.62
CA GLU A 339 11.75 96.07 43.05
C GLU A 339 12.79 96.89 43.83
N GLU A 340 14.07 96.87 43.45
CA GLU A 340 15.08 97.78 44.03
C GLU A 340 14.79 99.26 43.74
N PHE A 341 14.29 99.58 42.53
CA PHE A 341 13.87 100.94 42.20
C PHE A 341 12.60 101.38 42.95
N ASN A 342 11.63 100.46 43.15
CA ASN A 342 10.42 100.76 43.89
C ASN A 342 10.67 100.86 45.41
N ALA A 343 11.56 100.03 45.98
CA ALA A 343 12.00 100.15 47.37
C ALA A 343 12.79 101.44 47.65
N ALA A 344 13.47 102.00 46.63
CA ALA A 344 14.06 103.34 46.69
C ALA A 344 13.04 104.48 46.49
N ALA A 345 11.86 104.19 45.93
CA ALA A 345 10.79 105.15 45.68
C ALA A 345 9.71 105.18 46.78
N GLU A 346 9.61 104.15 47.64
CA GLU A 346 8.73 104.10 48.83
C GLU A 346 9.18 105.03 49.98
N GLY A 347 9.97 106.07 49.67
CA GLY A 347 10.08 107.27 50.49
C GLY A 347 8.98 108.30 50.19
N PHE A 348 8.25 108.20 49.07
CA PHE A 348 7.25 109.21 48.73
C PHE A 348 6.00 108.67 48.02
N THR A 349 4.87 109.06 48.61
CA THR A 349 3.50 109.14 48.10
C THR A 349 2.59 107.91 48.21
N ALA A 350 1.64 108.11 49.12
CA ALA A 350 0.34 107.49 49.21
C ALA A 350 -0.54 107.75 47.97
N ASP A 351 -1.56 106.90 47.89
CA ASP A 351 -2.96 107.21 47.61
C ASP A 351 -3.53 106.83 46.24
N ASP A 352 -4.72 106.25 46.38
CA ASP A 352 -5.85 106.21 45.49
C ASP A 352 -5.96 105.14 44.38
N GLY A 353 -7.20 104.65 44.23
CA GLY A 353 -7.65 104.11 42.95
C GLY A 353 -8.24 102.69 42.92
N GLN A 354 -9.13 102.36 43.84
CA GLN A 354 -10.10 101.26 43.66
C GLN A 354 -10.92 101.48 42.37
N ARG A 355 -10.81 100.58 41.38
CA ARG A 355 -11.80 100.43 40.29
C ARG A 355 -11.96 98.99 39.83
N ASP A 356 -13.09 98.42 40.24
CA ASP A 356 -13.70 97.24 39.65
C ASP A 356 -13.96 97.45 38.15
N ASN A 357 -13.68 96.44 37.32
CA ASN A 357 -14.35 96.31 36.04
C ASN A 357 -14.53 94.86 35.59
N LYS A 358 -15.80 94.45 35.58
CA LYS A 358 -16.35 93.26 34.93
C LYS A 358 -16.38 93.45 33.40
N ARG A 359 -16.01 92.42 32.62
CA ARG A 359 -16.62 92.04 31.30
C ARG A 359 -16.01 90.73 30.79
N ALA A 360 -16.80 89.65 30.67
CA ALA A 360 -17.50 89.16 29.44
C ALA A 360 -16.49 88.57 28.43
N ARG A 361 -16.37 87.24 28.24
CA ARG A 361 -17.28 86.23 27.66
C ARG A 361 -17.75 86.61 26.25
N GLU A 362 -17.64 85.63 25.34
CA GLU A 362 -17.92 85.59 23.88
C GLU A 362 -16.65 85.77 23.03
N THR A 363 -16.26 84.87 22.11
CA THR A 363 -16.90 83.75 21.39
C THR A 363 -15.85 82.72 21.01
#